data_AF-A0A2V9KWX5-F1
#
_entry.id   AF-A0A2V9KWX5-F1
#
_cell.length_a   1.000
_cell.length_b   1.000
_cell.length_c   1.000
_cell.angle_alpha   90.00
_cell.angle_beta   90.00
_cell.angle_gamma   90.00
#
_symmetry.space_group_name_H-M   'P 1'
#
loop_
_entity.id
_entity.type
_entity.pdbx_description
1 polymer ?
#
loop_
_entity_poly.entity_id
_entity_poly.type
_entity_poly.pdbx_seq_one_letter_code
_entity_poly.pdbx_strand_id
1 'polypeptide(L)'
;MVPGLKMARVLTLRSIAHPLLLVSLAVGAGCLHGRPLPPRDSPAPSEARVAQVFGRLPLYFIENHGQADARVAYYVQGRETSLYFTPEGVTFALTKKRPEGKTRPVAFRPEGGSAAEDGGGPERWAVKLEFIGAKPGVAPEGRDQTAAVVSYFKGPRAQWKTGLPTFASLRYRDLWPGIDLSYAGSGGRLKSSFVVRPGAAPGQVRLAYRGATAVGLSAAGELEVTTPVGGFREERPYAYQEVDGRRVEVASSYALETAAEGGQA
;
A
#
# COMPACT_ATOMS: atom_id res chain seq x y z
N MET A 1 20.96 23.48 13.51
CA MET A 1 20.61 22.73 14.75
C MET A 1 19.09 22.87 14.92
N VAL A 2 18.29 22.07 14.22
CA VAL A 2 17.82 20.74 14.63
C VAL A 2 18.31 19.64 13.67
N PRO A 3 19.20 18.72 14.10
CA PRO A 3 19.49 17.50 13.37
C PRO A 3 18.80 16.32 14.05
N GLY A 4 17.94 15.60 13.34
CA GLY A 4 17.16 14.53 13.98
C GLY A 4 16.43 13.61 13.02
N LEU A 5 17.02 13.27 11.87
CA LEU A 5 16.55 12.13 11.09
C LEU A 5 17.15 10.86 11.72
N LYS A 6 16.41 10.18 12.60
CA LYS A 6 16.87 8.93 13.22
C LYS A 6 15.83 7.81 13.09
N MET A 7 16.37 6.66 12.65
CA MET A 7 15.82 5.30 12.54
C MET A 7 14.93 5.01 11.32
N ALA A 8 15.49 4.25 10.37
CA ALA A 8 14.71 3.25 9.65
C ALA A 8 14.71 1.95 10.46
N ARG A 9 13.64 1.17 10.31
CA ARG A 9 13.63 -0.26 10.60
C ARG A 9 13.32 -0.96 9.29
N VAL A 10 14.15 -1.92 8.94
CA VAL A 10 13.95 -2.70 7.71
C VAL A 10 13.11 -3.91 8.08
N LEU A 11 12.07 -4.18 7.31
CA LEU A 11 11.17 -5.30 7.53
C LEU A 11 11.49 -6.38 6.48
N THR A 12 11.76 -7.60 6.93
CA THR A 12 11.98 -8.73 6.02
C THR A 12 10.85 -9.72 6.14
N LEU A 13 10.28 -10.13 5.02
CA LEU A 13 9.32 -11.23 4.97
C LEU A 13 10.08 -12.55 5.04
N ARG A 14 9.86 -13.33 6.10
CA ARG A 14 10.45 -14.67 6.21
C ARG A 14 9.39 -15.73 5.91
N SER A 15 9.74 -16.66 5.03
CA SER A 15 9.04 -17.94 4.87
C SER A 15 9.90 -19.03 5.49
N ILE A 16 9.29 -19.88 6.32
CA ILE A 16 9.95 -21.07 6.87
C ILE A 16 9.51 -22.25 6.01
N ALA A 17 10.19 -22.49 4.89
CA ALA A 17 9.98 -23.71 4.11
C ALA A 17 11.33 -24.24 3.60
N HIS A 18 11.65 -25.49 4.00
CA HIS A 18 12.78 -26.25 3.48
C HIS A 18 12.56 -26.59 1.99
N PRO A 19 13.63 -26.68 1.17
CA PRO A 19 13.50 -27.12 -0.21
C PRO A 19 13.25 -28.62 -0.23
N LEU A 20 12.09 -29.06 -0.70
CA LEU A 20 11.86 -30.46 -1.04
C LEU A 20 11.33 -30.58 -2.46
N LEU A 21 12.19 -31.16 -3.28
CA LEU A 21 12.02 -31.60 -4.65
C LEU A 21 11.07 -32.80 -4.70
N LEU A 22 10.12 -32.83 -5.64
CA LEU A 22 9.71 -34.05 -6.33
C LEU A 22 8.97 -33.75 -7.63
N VAL A 23 9.41 -34.46 -8.67
CA VAL A 23 8.92 -34.50 -10.06
C VAL A 23 7.77 -35.49 -10.15
N SER A 24 6.73 -35.21 -10.95
CA SER A 24 6.16 -36.23 -11.85
C SER A 24 5.36 -35.61 -13.01
N LEU A 25 5.56 -36.21 -14.19
CA LEU A 25 4.93 -35.94 -15.47
C LEU A 25 3.82 -36.98 -15.69
N ALA A 26 2.63 -36.59 -16.16
CA ALA A 26 1.74 -37.51 -16.85
C ALA A 26 0.80 -36.78 -17.81
N VAL A 27 0.84 -37.22 -19.08
CA VAL A 27 -0.10 -36.91 -20.16
C VAL A 27 -1.35 -37.78 -20.00
N GLY A 28 -2.53 -37.24 -20.28
CA GLY A 28 -3.76 -38.02 -20.41
C GLY A 28 -4.93 -37.21 -20.93
N ALA A 29 -5.27 -37.40 -22.20
CA ALA A 29 -6.48 -36.89 -22.84
C ALA A 29 -7.72 -37.69 -22.39
N GLY A 30 -8.85 -37.03 -22.19
CA GLY A 30 -10.14 -37.67 -21.94
C GLY A 30 -11.26 -36.67 -21.73
N CYS A 31 -12.06 -36.42 -22.77
CA CYS A 31 -13.31 -35.66 -22.69
C CYS A 31 -14.37 -36.46 -21.92
N LEU A 32 -14.99 -35.87 -20.90
CA LEU A 32 -16.32 -36.26 -20.44
C LEU A 32 -17.11 -35.01 -20.02
N HIS A 33 -18.33 -34.92 -20.56
CA HIS A 33 -19.33 -33.90 -20.29
C HIS A 33 -19.88 -34.04 -18.87
N GLY A 34 -19.72 -33.00 -18.05
CA GLY A 34 -20.39 -32.85 -16.77
C GLY A 34 -20.79 -31.39 -16.56
N ARG A 35 -22.08 -31.15 -16.31
CA ARG A 35 -22.65 -29.83 -15.98
C ARG A 35 -21.90 -29.23 -14.77
N PRO A 36 -21.50 -27.94 -14.78
CA PRO A 36 -20.98 -27.33 -13.56
C PRO A 36 -22.12 -27.12 -12.56
N LEU A 37 -21.99 -27.76 -11.40
CA LEU A 37 -22.69 -27.41 -10.17
C LEU A 37 -22.27 -25.99 -9.75
N PRO A 38 -23.16 -25.21 -9.10
CA PRO A 38 -22.78 -23.92 -8.52
C PRO A 38 -21.69 -24.13 -7.46
N PRO A 39 -20.67 -23.27 -7.38
CA PRO A 39 -19.63 -23.39 -6.38
C PRO A 39 -20.23 -23.24 -4.97
N ARG A 40 -19.91 -24.22 -4.11
CA ARG A 40 -20.16 -24.20 -2.67
C ARG A 40 -19.47 -22.99 -2.05
N ASP A 41 -20.20 -22.32 -1.16
CA ASP A 41 -19.71 -21.28 -0.26
C ASP A 41 -18.39 -21.71 0.39
N SER A 42 -17.29 -21.16 -0.12
CA SER A 42 -15.99 -21.21 0.53
C SER A 42 -15.83 -19.89 1.28
N PRO A 43 -15.55 -19.91 2.60
CA PRO A 43 -15.31 -18.67 3.33
C PRO A 43 -14.11 -17.94 2.70
N ALA A 44 -14.32 -16.67 2.34
CA ALA A 44 -13.30 -15.83 1.70
C ALA A 44 -12.03 -15.70 2.57
N PRO A 45 -10.83 -15.66 1.97
CA PRO A 45 -9.57 -15.72 2.72
C PRO A 45 -9.29 -14.46 3.55
N SER A 46 -8.80 -14.64 4.77
CA SER A 46 -8.30 -13.53 5.61
C SER A 46 -6.87 -13.14 5.20
N GLU A 47 -6.83 -12.22 4.25
CA GLU A 47 -5.66 -11.50 3.73
C GLU A 47 -5.12 -10.47 4.73
N ALA A 48 -3.79 -10.25 4.76
CA ALA A 48 -3.17 -9.13 5.50
C ALA A 48 -3.75 -7.76 5.08
N ARG A 49 -4.46 -7.06 5.97
CA ARG A 49 -5.13 -5.78 5.72
C ARG A 49 -4.46 -4.62 6.47
N VAL A 50 -4.57 -3.42 5.90
CA VAL A 50 -4.41 -2.16 6.64
C VAL A 50 -5.79 -1.75 7.19
N ALA A 51 -5.89 -1.43 8.48
CA ALA A 51 -7.15 -1.06 9.13
C ALA A 51 -7.90 0.07 8.37
N GLN A 52 -9.23 0.16 8.46
CA GLN A 52 -10.07 1.07 7.65
C GLN A 52 -9.62 2.54 7.71
N VAL A 53 -8.93 2.99 6.67
CA VAL A 53 -8.44 4.38 6.57
C VAL A 53 -9.22 5.19 5.52
N PHE A 54 -9.84 4.56 4.51
CA PHE A 54 -10.28 5.27 3.30
C PHE A 54 -11.82 5.43 3.11
N GLY A 55 -12.66 4.96 4.03
CA GLY A 55 -14.12 5.14 3.98
C GLY A 55 -14.87 4.15 3.07
N ARG A 56 -16.17 4.39 2.82
CA ARG A 56 -17.12 3.47 2.14
C ARG A 56 -17.07 3.45 0.61
N LEU A 57 -16.17 4.21 -0.02
CA LEU A 57 -16.04 4.23 -1.49
C LEU A 57 -14.97 3.23 -1.95
N PRO A 58 -15.13 2.61 -3.13
CA PRO A 58 -14.07 1.81 -3.74
C PRO A 58 -12.79 2.64 -3.87
N LEU A 59 -11.66 2.04 -3.52
CA LEU A 59 -10.36 2.67 -3.66
C LEU A 59 -9.92 2.59 -5.13
N TYR A 60 -9.87 3.74 -5.79
CA TYR A 60 -9.37 3.87 -7.16
C TYR A 60 -7.96 4.46 -7.17
N PHE A 61 -7.09 3.89 -8.00
CA PHE A 61 -5.77 4.44 -8.28
C PHE A 61 -5.89 5.41 -9.45
N ILE A 62 -5.59 6.69 -9.21
CA ILE A 62 -5.70 7.77 -10.19
C ILE A 62 -4.33 8.00 -10.80
N GLU A 63 -4.26 7.99 -12.13
CA GLU A 63 -3.02 8.27 -12.86
C GLU A 63 -2.64 9.75 -12.76
N ASN A 64 -1.37 10.04 -12.50
CA ASN A 64 -0.87 11.40 -12.38
C ASN A 64 -0.57 12.01 -13.75
N HIS A 65 -1.39 12.99 -14.17
CA HIS A 65 -1.14 13.83 -15.35
C HIS A 65 -0.73 15.26 -14.96
N GLY A 66 -0.03 15.39 -13.82
CA GLY A 66 0.45 16.65 -13.25
C GLY A 66 -0.44 17.24 -12.16
N GLN A 67 -1.30 16.43 -11.51
CA GLN A 67 -2.06 16.86 -10.33
C GLN A 67 -1.20 16.82 -9.06
N ALA A 68 -0.18 15.95 -9.06
CA ALA A 68 0.79 15.77 -7.98
C ALA A 68 2.23 15.95 -8.50
N ASP A 69 3.20 15.86 -7.58
CA ASP A 69 4.64 15.88 -7.89
C ASP A 69 4.98 14.92 -9.04
N ALA A 70 5.90 15.32 -9.93
CA ALA A 70 6.23 14.58 -11.14
C ALA A 70 6.79 13.17 -10.89
N ARG A 71 7.28 12.88 -9.67
CA ARG A 71 7.76 11.54 -9.27
C ARG A 71 6.62 10.57 -9.00
N VAL A 72 5.41 11.06 -8.78
CA VAL A 72 4.22 10.24 -8.52
C VAL A 72 3.68 9.73 -9.84
N ALA A 73 3.54 8.42 -9.96
CA ALA A 73 2.88 7.80 -11.11
C ALA A 73 1.37 7.66 -10.88
N TYR A 74 0.99 7.20 -9.69
CA TYR A 74 -0.42 7.03 -9.29
C TYR A 74 -0.64 7.51 -7.87
N TYR A 75 -1.87 7.88 -7.55
CA TYR A 75 -2.24 8.22 -6.18
C TYR A 75 -3.65 7.75 -5.83
N VAL A 76 -3.87 7.57 -4.53
CA VAL A 76 -5.18 7.33 -3.93
C VAL A 76 -5.48 8.49 -3.01
N GLN A 77 -6.62 9.15 -3.23
CA GLN A 77 -7.06 10.27 -2.41
C GLN A 77 -8.13 9.81 -1.41
N GLY A 78 -7.81 9.83 -0.12
CA GLY A 78 -8.77 9.67 0.97
C GLY A 78 -8.93 10.95 1.79
N ARG A 79 -9.88 10.92 2.74
CA ARG A 79 -10.15 12.06 3.65
C ARG A 79 -9.07 12.20 4.72
N GLU A 80 -8.64 11.08 5.30
CA GLU A 80 -7.68 11.05 6.41
C GLU A 80 -6.28 10.62 5.95
N THR A 81 -6.20 9.91 4.83
CA THR A 81 -4.93 9.45 4.26
C THR A 81 -4.98 9.55 2.75
N SER A 82 -3.86 9.96 2.17
CA SER A 82 -3.60 9.84 0.74
C SER A 82 -2.35 8.99 0.54
N LEU A 83 -2.33 8.22 -0.53
CA LEU A 83 -1.20 7.37 -0.90
C LEU A 83 -0.64 7.84 -2.23
N TYR A 84 0.68 7.89 -2.35
CA TYR A 84 1.37 8.24 -3.59
C TYR A 84 2.34 7.14 -3.94
N PHE A 85 2.24 6.63 -5.17
CA PHE A 85 2.99 5.48 -5.66
C PHE A 85 4.06 5.98 -6.64
N THR A 86 5.32 5.66 -6.34
CA THR A 86 6.49 6.02 -7.15
C THR A 86 7.32 4.76 -7.42
N PRO A 87 8.34 4.81 -8.31
CA PRO A 87 9.26 3.70 -8.49
C PRO A 87 10.05 3.31 -7.22
N GLU A 88 10.27 4.27 -6.30
CA GLU A 88 11.09 4.05 -5.10
C GLU A 88 10.29 3.56 -3.89
N GLY A 89 8.96 3.64 -3.94
CA GLY A 89 8.13 3.32 -2.78
C GLY A 89 6.72 3.89 -2.79
N VAL A 90 6.11 3.86 -1.60
CA VAL A 90 4.77 4.41 -1.34
C VAL A 90 4.86 5.47 -0.26
N THR A 91 4.30 6.65 -0.50
CA THR A 91 4.19 7.70 0.53
C THR A 91 2.79 7.73 1.11
N PHE A 92 2.69 7.56 2.42
CA PHE A 92 1.47 7.72 3.22
C PHE A 92 1.42 9.15 3.76
N ALA A 93 0.51 9.95 3.24
CA ALA A 93 0.22 11.29 3.76
C ALA A 93 -0.95 11.21 4.73
N LEU A 94 -0.64 11.24 6.03
CA LEU A 94 -1.59 11.14 7.13
C LEU A 94 -2.03 12.52 7.58
N THR A 95 -3.31 12.65 7.93
CA THR A 95 -3.87 13.86 8.54
C THR A 95 -4.36 13.54 9.94
N LYS A 96 -3.99 14.36 10.93
CA LYS A 96 -4.39 14.20 12.32
C LYS A 96 -5.91 14.13 12.43
N LYS A 97 -6.40 13.05 13.07
CA LYS A 97 -7.81 12.92 13.41
C LYS A 97 -8.20 14.05 14.34
N ARG A 98 -9.10 14.92 13.87
CA ARG A 98 -9.71 15.94 14.73
C ARG A 98 -10.74 15.22 15.61
N PRO A 99 -10.75 15.41 16.94
CA PRO A 99 -11.80 14.85 17.77
C PRO A 99 -13.16 15.35 17.26
N GLU A 100 -14.05 14.43 16.90
CA GLU A 100 -15.44 14.75 16.56
C GLU A 100 -16.09 15.42 17.78
N GLY A 101 -16.64 16.63 17.61
CA GLY A 101 -17.35 17.35 18.68
C GLY A 101 -16.89 18.78 18.98
N LYS A 102 -15.83 19.30 18.34
CA LYS A 102 -15.49 20.74 18.44
C LYS A 102 -15.56 21.43 17.06
N THR A 103 -16.77 21.53 16.52
CA THR A 103 -17.07 22.58 15.54
C THR A 103 -16.93 23.91 16.26
N ARG A 104 -15.84 24.66 16.02
CA ARG A 104 -15.87 26.10 16.32
C ARG A 104 -16.98 26.66 15.41
N PRO A 105 -17.98 27.38 15.94
CA PRO A 105 -18.93 28.07 15.08
C PRO A 105 -18.12 28.94 14.13
N VAL A 106 -18.32 28.76 12.82
CA VAL A 106 -17.82 29.73 11.85
C VAL A 106 -18.73 30.94 12.01
N ALA A 107 -18.36 31.85 12.91
CA ALA A 107 -19.06 33.11 13.04
C ALA A 107 -18.84 33.86 11.72
N PHE A 108 -19.89 33.98 10.92
CA PHE A 108 -19.89 34.83 9.75
C PHE A 108 -19.69 36.26 10.23
N ARG A 109 -18.51 36.83 9.94
CA ARG A 109 -18.16 38.20 10.33
C ARG A 109 -18.12 39.04 9.05
N PRO A 110 -19.04 39.99 8.85
CA PRO A 110 -18.98 40.84 7.69
C PRO A 110 -17.82 41.84 7.88
N GLU A 111 -17.00 41.94 6.83
CA GLU A 111 -16.07 43.02 6.52
C GLU A 111 -14.76 43.16 7.32
N GLY A 112 -13.63 43.08 6.58
CA GLY A 112 -12.57 44.08 6.69
C GLY A 112 -11.38 43.84 7.62
N GLY A 113 -11.28 42.71 8.32
CA GLY A 113 -10.10 42.39 9.13
C GLY A 113 -9.19 41.38 8.44
N SER A 114 -7.92 41.72 8.17
CA SER A 114 -6.93 40.75 7.72
C SER A 114 -6.92 39.58 8.70
N ALA A 115 -7.26 38.39 8.21
CA ALA A 115 -7.18 37.17 9.00
C ALA A 115 -5.73 37.03 9.46
N ALA A 116 -5.48 37.33 10.73
CA ALA A 116 -4.31 36.80 11.40
C ALA A 116 -4.33 35.29 11.13
N GLU A 117 -3.24 34.80 10.55
CA GLU A 117 -3.04 33.39 10.27
C GLU A 117 -3.09 32.62 11.59
N ASP A 118 -4.28 32.23 12.03
CA ASP A 118 -4.45 31.15 12.99
C ASP A 118 -3.83 29.92 12.30
N GLY A 119 -2.59 29.60 12.66
CA GLY A 119 -1.76 28.50 12.16
C GLY A 119 -2.32 27.11 12.50
N GLY A 120 -3.60 26.88 12.25
CA GLY A 120 -4.38 25.70 12.59
C GLY A 120 -4.85 24.93 11.37
N GLY A 121 -4.00 24.83 10.34
CA GLY A 121 -4.20 23.81 9.30
C GLY A 121 -4.23 22.41 9.93
N PRO A 122 -4.90 21.42 9.32
CA PRO A 122 -4.83 20.05 9.80
C PRO A 122 -3.36 19.61 9.86
N GLU A 123 -2.91 19.13 11.01
CA GLU A 123 -1.54 18.64 11.18
C GLU A 123 -1.36 17.43 10.26
N ARG A 124 -0.37 17.50 9.36
CA ARG A 124 -0.09 16.47 8.36
C ARG A 124 1.27 15.85 8.63
N TRP A 125 1.38 14.56 8.39
CA TRP A 125 2.62 13.82 8.51
C TRP A 125 2.79 12.86 7.35
N ALA A 126 4.02 12.70 6.87
CA ALA A 126 4.33 11.79 5.77
C ALA A 126 5.19 10.64 6.27
N VAL A 127 4.81 9.41 5.93
CA VAL A 127 5.65 8.21 6.07
C VAL A 127 5.95 7.68 4.68
N LYS A 128 7.23 7.51 4.37
CA LYS A 128 7.66 6.89 3.11
C LYS A 128 8.04 5.44 3.35
N LEU A 129 7.31 4.52 2.73
CA LEU A 129 7.65 3.11 2.60
C LEU A 129 8.59 2.94 1.42
N GLU A 130 9.86 2.62 1.68
CA GLU A 130 10.89 2.43 0.66
C GLU A 130 11.08 0.95 0.31
N PHE A 131 11.25 0.66 -0.97
CA PHE A 131 11.54 -0.68 -1.48
C PHE A 131 13.06 -0.96 -1.43
N ILE A 132 13.54 -1.54 -0.32
CA ILE A 132 14.97 -1.78 -0.12
C ILE A 132 15.43 -2.98 -0.94
N GLY A 133 16.52 -2.81 -1.69
CA GLY A 133 17.08 -3.86 -2.55
C GLY A 133 16.23 -4.20 -3.77
N ALA A 134 15.21 -3.40 -4.06
CA ALA A 134 14.41 -3.52 -5.28
C ALA A 134 15.22 -3.08 -6.51
N LYS A 135 14.81 -3.56 -7.69
CA LYS A 135 15.39 -3.11 -8.95
C LYS A 135 15.09 -1.61 -9.15
N PRO A 136 16.09 -0.79 -9.51
CA PRO A 136 15.87 0.64 -9.68
C PRO A 136 14.95 0.91 -10.88
N GLY A 137 14.09 1.93 -10.75
CA GLY A 137 13.27 2.42 -11.86
C GLY A 137 12.08 1.53 -12.26
N VAL A 138 11.73 0.50 -11.48
CA VAL A 138 10.50 -0.27 -11.70
C VAL A 138 9.29 0.61 -11.40
N ALA A 139 8.64 1.11 -12.44
CA ALA A 139 7.44 1.92 -12.31
C ALA A 139 6.21 1.05 -12.02
N PRO A 140 5.24 1.55 -11.23
CA PRO A 140 3.93 0.90 -11.10
C PRO A 140 3.17 0.95 -12.43
N GLU A 141 2.47 -0.13 -12.74
CA GLU A 141 1.55 -0.24 -13.87
C GLU A 141 0.10 -0.25 -13.35
N GLY A 142 -0.75 0.65 -13.87
CA GLY A 142 -2.19 0.59 -13.66
C GLY A 142 -2.80 -0.66 -14.32
N ARG A 143 -3.60 -1.40 -13.57
CA ARG A 143 -4.27 -2.63 -14.03
C ARG A 143 -5.77 -2.52 -13.83
N ASP A 144 -6.51 -3.17 -14.73
CA ASP A 144 -7.97 -3.21 -14.72
C ASP A 144 -8.55 -1.79 -14.67
N GLN A 145 -8.35 -1.04 -15.76
CA GLN A 145 -8.88 0.31 -15.89
C GLN A 145 -10.39 0.27 -15.65
N THR A 146 -10.86 1.16 -14.78
CA THR A 146 -12.27 1.19 -14.37
C THR A 146 -13.05 2.18 -15.21
N ALA A 147 -14.38 2.05 -15.19
CA ALA A 147 -15.27 3.04 -15.79
C ALA A 147 -15.36 4.36 -14.99
N ALA A 148 -14.82 4.40 -13.76
CA ALA A 148 -14.79 5.61 -12.98
C ALA A 148 -13.82 6.63 -13.59
N VAL A 149 -14.28 7.87 -13.72
CA VAL A 149 -13.49 8.97 -14.28
C VAL A 149 -13.32 10.03 -13.22
N VAL A 150 -12.08 10.52 -13.07
CA VAL A 150 -11.77 11.62 -12.14
C VAL A 150 -11.47 12.88 -12.94
N SER A 151 -11.98 14.02 -12.46
CA SER A 151 -11.60 15.34 -12.96
C SER A 151 -11.05 16.18 -11.81
N TYR A 152 -10.01 16.94 -12.10
CA TYR A 152 -9.24 17.75 -11.18
C TYR A 152 -9.27 19.21 -11.61
N PHE A 153 -10.03 20.01 -10.87
CA PHE A 153 -10.29 21.43 -11.17
C PHE A 153 -9.58 22.34 -10.16
N LYS A 154 -8.24 22.36 -10.22
CA LYS A 154 -7.42 23.23 -9.35
C LYS A 154 -6.69 24.27 -10.20
N GLY A 155 -6.67 25.51 -9.71
CA GLY A 155 -6.01 26.63 -10.39
C GLY A 155 -6.80 27.15 -11.61
N PRO A 156 -6.13 27.89 -12.50
CA PRO A 156 -6.73 28.41 -13.74
C PRO A 156 -7.32 27.29 -14.61
N ARG A 157 -8.37 27.61 -15.37
CA ARG A 157 -9.08 26.65 -16.24
C ARG A 157 -8.15 25.91 -17.20
N ALA A 158 -7.11 26.56 -17.71
CA ALA A 158 -6.11 25.95 -18.59
C ALA A 158 -5.29 24.82 -17.93
N GLN A 159 -5.27 24.75 -16.59
CA GLN A 159 -4.58 23.72 -15.81
C GLN A 159 -5.52 22.58 -15.38
N TRP A 160 -6.82 22.72 -15.63
CA TRP A 160 -7.79 21.68 -15.30
C TRP A 160 -7.48 20.38 -16.03
N LYS A 161 -7.68 19.27 -15.33
CA LYS A 161 -7.49 17.93 -15.87
C LYS A 161 -8.82 17.23 -15.82
N THR A 162 -9.36 16.85 -16.97
CA THR A 162 -10.63 16.13 -17.06
C THR A 162 -10.39 14.76 -17.64
N GLY A 163 -11.23 13.78 -17.28
CA GLY A 163 -11.14 12.47 -17.93
C GLY A 163 -9.98 11.60 -17.46
N LEU A 164 -9.47 11.79 -16.24
CA LEU A 164 -8.31 11.05 -15.77
C LEU A 164 -8.65 9.56 -15.62
N PRO A 165 -7.83 8.66 -16.20
CA PRO A 165 -7.98 7.22 -16.03
C PRO A 165 -7.88 6.83 -14.55
N THR A 166 -8.66 5.81 -14.19
CA THR A 166 -8.58 5.18 -12.88
C THR A 166 -8.44 3.67 -13.03
N PHE A 167 -7.76 3.05 -12.08
CA PHE A 167 -7.42 1.64 -12.10
C PHE A 167 -7.88 0.96 -10.80
N ALA A 168 -8.24 -0.32 -10.88
CA ALA A 168 -8.63 -1.09 -9.71
C ALA A 168 -7.43 -1.63 -8.92
N SER A 169 -6.28 -1.80 -9.59
CA SER A 169 -5.04 -2.22 -8.95
C SER A 169 -3.80 -1.61 -9.61
N LEU A 170 -2.69 -1.63 -8.89
CA LEU A 170 -1.35 -1.34 -9.41
C LEU A 170 -0.48 -2.59 -9.33
N ARG A 171 0.44 -2.74 -10.28
CA ARG A 171 1.46 -3.80 -10.27
C ARG A 171 2.84 -3.22 -10.50
N TYR A 172 3.76 -3.53 -9.60
CA TYR A 172 5.19 -3.46 -9.82
C TYR A 172 5.69 -4.84 -10.25
N ARG A 173 6.03 -4.98 -11.52
CA ARG A 173 6.49 -6.25 -12.08
C ARG A 173 7.96 -6.47 -11.76
N ASP A 174 8.30 -7.64 -11.23
CA ASP A 174 9.67 -8.09 -10.96
C ASP A 174 10.46 -7.07 -10.13
N LEU A 175 9.77 -6.44 -9.16
CA LEU A 175 10.28 -5.38 -8.30
C LEU A 175 11.49 -5.86 -7.51
N TRP A 176 11.43 -7.09 -7.00
CA TRP A 176 12.61 -7.87 -6.64
C TRP A 176 12.74 -9.03 -7.63
N PRO A 177 13.95 -9.60 -7.83
CA PRO A 177 14.14 -10.71 -8.75
C PRO A 177 13.16 -11.87 -8.48
N GLY A 178 12.26 -12.12 -9.43
CA GLY A 178 11.25 -13.17 -9.33
C GLY A 178 10.00 -12.80 -8.52
N ILE A 179 9.86 -11.56 -8.03
CA ILE A 179 8.77 -11.15 -7.13
C ILE A 179 8.07 -9.91 -7.69
N ASP A 180 6.77 -10.04 -7.92
CA ASP A 180 5.91 -8.89 -8.23
C ASP A 180 5.26 -8.36 -6.96
N LEU A 181 5.01 -7.06 -6.88
CA LEU A 181 4.21 -6.42 -5.84
C LEU A 181 2.95 -5.83 -6.48
N SER A 182 1.78 -6.20 -5.97
CA SER A 182 0.51 -5.62 -6.39
C SER A 182 -0.19 -4.91 -5.25
N TYR A 183 -0.83 -3.79 -5.56
CA TYR A 183 -1.71 -3.04 -4.66
C TYR A 183 -3.13 -3.06 -5.19
N ALA A 184 -4.11 -3.36 -4.36
CA ALA A 184 -5.53 -3.35 -4.73
C ALA A 184 -6.39 -2.74 -3.62
N GLY A 185 -7.54 -2.18 -3.99
CA GLY A 185 -8.57 -1.76 -3.06
C GLY A 185 -9.50 -2.91 -2.70
N SER A 186 -9.65 -3.25 -1.41
CA SER A 186 -10.65 -4.22 -0.94
C SER A 186 -11.37 -3.68 0.28
N GLY A 187 -12.71 -3.52 0.19
CA GLY A 187 -13.54 -3.05 1.31
C GLY A 187 -13.12 -1.69 1.90
N GLY A 188 -12.67 -0.76 1.06
CA GLY A 188 -12.18 0.57 1.51
C GLY A 188 -10.79 0.52 2.17
N ARG A 189 -10.04 -0.56 1.97
CA ARG A 189 -8.68 -0.78 2.51
C ARG A 189 -7.70 -1.04 1.39
N LEU A 190 -6.47 -0.56 1.57
CA LEU A 190 -5.37 -0.92 0.68
C LEU A 190 -4.89 -2.33 1.06
N LYS A 191 -4.75 -3.17 0.05
CA LYS A 191 -4.15 -4.50 0.14
C LYS A 191 -2.85 -4.52 -0.65
N SER A 192 -1.77 -5.00 -0.03
CA SER A 192 -0.52 -5.37 -0.71
C SER A 192 -0.42 -6.90 -0.83
N SER A 193 0.06 -7.35 -2.00
CA SER A 193 0.26 -8.77 -2.30
C SER A 193 1.59 -8.97 -3.04
N PHE A 194 2.40 -9.89 -2.56
CA PHE A 194 3.66 -10.28 -3.20
C PHE A 194 3.46 -11.61 -3.92
N VAL A 195 3.68 -11.62 -5.24
CA VAL A 195 3.62 -12.85 -6.03
C VAL A 195 5.05 -13.33 -6.23
N VAL A 196 5.41 -14.39 -5.53
CA VAL A 196 6.75 -15.00 -5.57
C VAL A 196 6.75 -16.11 -6.60
N ARG A 197 7.53 -15.95 -7.67
CA ARG A 197 7.70 -17.00 -8.69
C ARG A 197 8.54 -18.17 -8.15
N PRO A 198 8.39 -19.38 -8.73
CA PRO A 198 9.24 -20.53 -8.37
C PRO A 198 10.73 -20.17 -8.41
N GLY A 199 11.46 -20.54 -7.34
CA GLY A 199 12.88 -20.27 -7.19
C GLY A 199 13.25 -18.87 -6.68
N ALA A 200 12.31 -17.94 -6.59
CA ALA A 200 12.56 -16.61 -6.01
C ALA A 200 12.61 -16.68 -4.48
N ALA A 201 13.45 -15.86 -3.84
CA ALA A 201 13.66 -15.88 -2.40
C ALA A 201 12.81 -14.80 -1.70
N PRO A 202 11.77 -15.15 -0.90
CA PRO A 202 10.90 -14.17 -0.25
C PRO A 202 11.63 -13.21 0.70
N GLY A 203 12.75 -13.65 1.29
CA GLY A 203 13.59 -12.85 2.18
C GLY A 203 14.26 -11.64 1.51
N GLN A 204 14.17 -11.50 0.18
CA GLN A 204 14.61 -10.30 -0.53
C GLN A 204 13.64 -9.14 -0.37
N VAL A 205 12.36 -9.40 -0.04
CA VAL A 205 11.37 -8.35 0.20
C VAL A 205 11.73 -7.62 1.48
N ARG A 206 12.30 -6.43 1.31
CA ARG A 206 12.75 -5.56 2.38
C ARG A 206 12.10 -4.19 2.26
N LEU A 207 11.44 -3.76 3.34
CA LEU A 207 10.68 -2.50 3.38
C LEU A 207 11.18 -1.60 4.49
N ALA A 208 11.35 -0.31 4.23
CA ALA A 208 11.73 0.66 5.27
C ALA A 208 10.69 1.78 5.41
N TYR A 209 10.23 2.04 6.63
CA TYR A 209 9.28 3.11 6.93
C TYR A 209 10.02 4.35 7.44
N ARG A 210 10.28 5.31 6.55
CA ARG A 210 10.92 6.59 6.85
C ARG A 210 9.88 7.59 7.35
N GLY A 211 10.24 8.36 8.37
CA GLY A 211 9.35 9.37 8.96
C GLY A 211 8.43 8.81 10.05
N ALA A 212 8.40 7.50 10.28
CA ALA A 212 7.75 6.94 11.47
C ALA A 212 8.55 7.29 12.74
N THR A 213 7.86 7.55 13.85
CA THR A 213 8.52 7.69 15.17
C THR A 213 8.82 6.35 15.80
N ALA A 214 8.05 5.31 15.46
CA ALA A 214 8.33 3.94 15.82
C ALA A 214 7.75 2.98 14.77
N VAL A 215 8.42 1.84 14.60
CA VAL A 215 7.95 0.70 13.81
C VAL A 215 8.13 -0.54 14.66
N GLY A 216 7.05 -1.23 15.01
CA GLY A 216 7.05 -2.34 15.96
C GLY A 216 6.21 -3.51 15.46
N LEU A 217 6.26 -4.63 16.18
CA LEU A 217 5.33 -5.74 16.01
C LEU A 217 4.42 -5.81 17.22
N SER A 218 3.12 -5.97 17.00
CA SER A 218 2.16 -6.26 18.06
C SER A 218 2.33 -7.70 18.56
N ALA A 219 1.73 -8.03 19.70
CA ALA A 219 1.70 -9.41 20.20
C ALA A 219 1.02 -10.39 19.22
N ALA A 220 0.18 -9.89 18.31
CA ALA A 220 -0.48 -10.68 17.27
C ALA A 220 0.37 -10.84 15.99
N GLY A 221 1.58 -10.26 15.95
CA GLY A 221 2.47 -10.28 14.79
C GLY A 221 2.10 -9.28 13.69
N GLU A 222 1.25 -8.31 14.00
CA GLU A 222 0.91 -7.20 13.11
C GLU A 222 2.04 -6.17 13.12
N LEU A 223 2.29 -5.52 12.00
CA LEU A 223 3.19 -4.38 11.92
C LEU A 223 2.47 -3.12 12.43
N GLU A 224 3.08 -2.42 13.38
CA GLU A 224 2.59 -1.15 13.89
C GLU A 224 3.54 -0.02 13.50
N VAL A 225 3.01 1.00 12.81
CA VAL A 225 3.77 2.19 12.39
C VAL A 225 3.19 3.40 13.11
N THR A 226 3.98 4.03 13.97
CA THR A 226 3.57 5.17 14.79
C THR A 226 4.09 6.48 14.22
N THR A 227 3.26 7.53 14.28
CA THR A 227 3.63 8.90 13.91
C THR A 227 3.02 9.92 14.89
N PRO A 228 3.47 11.19 14.88
CA PRO A 228 2.91 12.24 15.75
C PRO A 228 1.42 12.53 15.52
N VAL A 229 0.90 12.24 14.32
CA VAL A 229 -0.51 12.52 13.96
C VAL A 229 -1.41 11.28 14.02
N GLY A 230 -0.90 10.18 14.58
CA GLY A 230 -1.54 8.87 14.56
C GLY A 230 -0.84 7.89 13.63
N GLY A 231 -0.91 6.62 13.97
CA GLY A 231 -0.26 5.54 13.23
C GLY A 231 -1.19 4.75 12.33
N PHE A 232 -0.64 3.74 11.68
CA PHE A 232 -1.41 2.69 11.00
C PHE A 232 -0.83 1.32 11.33
N ARG A 233 -1.64 0.28 11.04
CA ARG A 233 -1.26 -1.11 11.26
C ARG A 233 -1.38 -1.88 9.96
N GLU A 234 -0.47 -2.81 9.73
CA GLU A 234 -0.59 -3.85 8.72
C GLU A 234 -0.75 -5.19 9.43
N GLU A 235 -1.78 -5.95 9.07
CA GLU A 235 -1.96 -7.29 9.63
C GLU A 235 -0.77 -8.20 9.29
N ARG A 236 -0.59 -9.25 10.10
CA ARG A 236 0.45 -10.26 9.85
C ARG A 236 0.38 -10.79 8.41
N PRO A 237 1.53 -11.10 7.79
CA PRO A 237 1.51 -11.64 6.44
C PRO A 237 0.82 -13.00 6.42
N TYR A 238 0.01 -13.22 5.38
CA TYR A 238 -0.59 -14.50 5.07
C TYR A 238 0.02 -14.99 3.75
N ALA A 239 0.59 -16.19 3.76
CA ALA A 239 1.21 -16.80 2.60
C ALA A 239 0.63 -18.19 2.35
N TYR A 240 0.54 -18.55 1.07
CA TYR A 240 0.12 -19.87 0.63
C TYR A 240 0.79 -20.22 -0.69
N GLN A 241 0.80 -21.51 -1.00
CA GLN A 241 1.14 -22.05 -2.31
C GLN A 241 -0.09 -22.72 -2.91
N GLU A 242 -0.14 -22.76 -4.23
CA GLU A 242 -1.11 -23.60 -4.93
C GLU A 242 -0.43 -24.92 -5.31
N VAL A 243 -0.92 -26.02 -4.76
CA VAL A 243 -0.45 -27.39 -5.00
C VAL A 243 -1.66 -28.21 -5.43
N ASP A 244 -1.61 -28.78 -6.64
CA ASP A 244 -2.71 -29.56 -7.24
C ASP A 244 -4.07 -28.83 -7.20
N GLY A 245 -4.06 -27.51 -7.47
CA GLY A 245 -5.25 -26.66 -7.45
C GLY A 245 -5.80 -26.35 -6.06
N ARG A 246 -5.08 -26.71 -4.98
CA ARG A 246 -5.46 -26.43 -3.59
C ARG A 246 -4.50 -25.44 -2.96
N ARG A 247 -5.01 -24.57 -2.09
CA ARG A 247 -4.18 -23.67 -1.29
C ARG A 247 -3.62 -24.40 -0.09
N VAL A 248 -2.30 -24.43 0.00
CA VAL A 248 -1.54 -24.92 1.15
C VAL A 248 -0.92 -23.71 1.82
N GLU A 249 -1.33 -23.43 3.05
CA GLU A 249 -0.78 -22.30 3.82
C GLU A 249 0.71 -22.52 4.08
N VAL A 250 1.49 -21.44 3.99
CA VAL A 250 2.91 -21.41 4.29
C VAL A 250 3.12 -20.44 5.43
N ALA A 251 3.85 -20.86 6.46
CA ALA A 251 4.18 -20.01 7.58
C ALA A 251 4.93 -18.76 7.10
N SER A 252 4.39 -17.59 7.42
CA SER A 252 4.99 -16.29 7.13
C SER A 252 4.93 -15.38 8.34
N SER A 253 5.99 -14.59 8.53
CA SER A 253 6.02 -13.56 9.55
C SER A 253 6.84 -12.37 9.10
N TYR A 254 6.56 -11.23 9.73
CA TYR A 254 7.45 -10.09 9.70
C TYR A 254 8.68 -10.34 10.57
N ALA A 255 9.84 -9.86 10.12
CA ALA A 255 11.04 -9.75 10.92
C ALA A 255 11.51 -8.29 10.92
N LEU A 256 11.64 -7.69 12.10
CA LEU A 256 12.22 -6.36 12.24
C LEU A 256 13.75 -6.47 12.23
N GLU A 257 14.37 -5.70 11.36
CA GLU A 257 15.81 -5.48 11.33
C GLU A 257 16.08 -4.08 11.88
N THR A 258 17.03 -3.99 12.80
CA THR A 258 17.64 -2.71 13.16
C THR A 258 18.36 -2.18 11.93
N ALA A 259 18.03 -0.96 11.49
CA ALA A 259 18.80 -0.35 10.40
C ALA A 259 20.27 -0.33 10.80
N ALA A 260 21.13 -0.89 9.96
CA ALA A 260 22.50 -0.45 9.91
C ALA A 260 22.46 1.06 9.59
N GLU A 261 23.19 1.87 10.36
CA GLU A 261 23.42 3.27 10.03
C GLU A 261 23.91 3.30 8.57
N GLY A 262 23.07 3.83 7.68
CA GLY A 262 23.39 3.90 6.27
C GLY A 262 24.63 4.77 6.09
N GLY A 263 25.75 4.14 5.75
CA GLY A 263 26.97 4.81 5.36
C GLY A 263 26.67 5.77 4.20
N GLN A 264 27.04 7.02 4.41
CA GLN A 264 27.28 7.95 3.31
C GLN A 264 28.49 7.42 2.55
N ALA A 265 28.30 7.12 1.28
CA ALA A 265 29.37 7.06 0.29
C ALA A 265 28.99 8.02 -0.83
#